data_AF-A0A7J9Q9F9-F1
#
_entry.id   AF-A0A7J9Q9F9-F1
#
_cell.length_a   1.000
_cell.length_b   1.000
_cell.length_c   1.000
_cell.angle_alpha   90.00
_cell.angle_beta   90.00
_cell.angle_gamma   90.00
#
_symmetry.space_group_name_H-M   'P 1'
#
loop_
_entity.id
_entity.type
_entity.pdbx_description
1 polymer ?
#
loop_
_entity_poly.entity_id
_entity_poly.type
_entity_poly.pdbx_seq_one_letter_code
_entity_poly.pdbx_strand_id
1 'polypeptide(L)'
;LSKKIDVKFSSTTDLLDVPVERIVNTLVFAPEIAAINQPIRVFVQTTSDGLLIGNEPKELLGSTHVHLPSGITITLTNSFKTLHQGLYYVDYTPIEEGTHVFHVIAFSQGTTSHGSAATNVLSQDLGGISEQIIRLNTILDDTSKELDVLKSEIEGFDNTLETASDKIDESTGTISTSVEFISEASSQLNSLLFPIIASIGIIVALQIAILARRR
;
A
#
# COMPACT_ATOMS: atom_id res chain seq x y z
N LEU A 1 -50.44 -24.03 95.33
CA LEU A 1 -48.97 -24.11 95.15
C LEU A 1 -48.66 -24.10 93.65
N SER A 2 -48.14 -23.01 93.11
CA SER A 2 -47.65 -22.95 91.73
C SER A 2 -46.14 -23.22 91.73
N LYS A 3 -45.68 -24.26 91.04
CA LYS A 3 -44.25 -24.54 90.85
C LYS A 3 -43.81 -23.89 89.53
N LYS A 4 -43.00 -22.84 89.62
CA LYS A 4 -42.27 -22.32 88.46
C LYS A 4 -41.08 -23.23 88.19
N ILE A 5 -41.01 -23.77 86.98
CA ILE A 5 -39.85 -24.52 86.48
C ILE A 5 -38.93 -23.49 85.82
N ASP A 6 -37.70 -23.40 86.32
CA ASP A 6 -36.67 -22.53 85.75
C ASP A 6 -35.90 -23.34 84.68
N VAL A 7 -36.15 -23.06 83.42
CA VAL A 7 -35.48 -23.72 82.28
C VAL A 7 -34.27 -22.88 81.91
N LYS A 8 -33.07 -23.36 82.25
CA LYS A 8 -31.81 -22.77 81.79
C LYS A 8 -31.35 -23.46 80.52
N PHE A 9 -31.23 -22.69 79.44
CA PHE A 9 -30.60 -23.15 78.21
C PHE A 9 -29.08 -23.09 78.35
N SER A 10 -28.39 -24.17 77.94
CA SER A 10 -26.92 -24.20 77.88
C SER A 10 -26.43 -23.26 76.78
N SER A 11 -25.46 -22.40 77.10
CA SER A 11 -24.82 -21.48 76.16
C SER A 11 -23.66 -22.17 75.44
N THR A 12 -23.95 -23.05 74.49
CA THR A 12 -22.91 -23.59 73.60
C THR A 12 -23.50 -23.80 72.22
N THR A 13 -23.46 -22.76 71.41
CA THR A 13 -23.36 -22.93 69.96
C THR A 13 -21.92 -22.60 69.62
N ASP A 14 -21.05 -23.61 69.64
CA ASP A 14 -19.73 -23.46 69.03
C ASP A 14 -19.97 -23.26 67.53
N LEU A 15 -19.70 -22.04 67.06
CA LEU A 15 -19.70 -21.74 65.64
C LEU A 15 -18.52 -22.52 65.03
N LEU A 16 -18.84 -23.58 64.30
CA LEU A 16 -17.90 -24.24 63.41
C LEU A 16 -17.58 -23.28 62.27
N ASP A 17 -16.36 -22.73 62.26
CA ASP A 17 -15.83 -22.00 61.12
C ASP A 17 -15.56 -23.01 60.01
N VAL A 18 -16.44 -23.03 58.99
CA VAL A 18 -16.25 -23.85 57.79
C VAL A 18 -15.66 -22.93 56.73
N PRO A 19 -14.39 -23.09 56.35
CA PRO A 19 -13.80 -22.28 55.29
C PRO A 19 -14.55 -22.54 53.99
N VAL A 20 -15.16 -21.50 53.44
CA VAL A 20 -15.75 -21.53 52.09
C VAL A 20 -14.67 -21.07 51.13
N GLU A 21 -14.10 -21.99 50.37
CA GLU A 21 -13.21 -21.68 49.25
C GLU A 21 -14.07 -21.25 48.06
N ARG A 22 -13.87 -20.01 47.58
CA ARG A 22 -14.53 -19.49 46.38
C ARG A 22 -13.54 -19.50 45.23
N ILE A 23 -13.95 -20.02 44.08
CA ILE A 23 -13.09 -20.08 42.90
C ILE A 23 -13.44 -18.91 41.99
N VAL A 24 -12.55 -17.91 41.97
CA VAL A 24 -12.63 -16.81 41.01
C VAL A 24 -11.88 -17.20 39.74
N ASN A 25 -12.49 -16.96 38.58
CA ASN A 25 -11.86 -17.13 37.27
C ASN A 25 -11.92 -15.83 36.48
N THR A 26 -10.86 -15.58 35.70
CA THR A 26 -10.69 -14.41 34.85
C THR A 26 -10.35 -14.86 33.44
N LEU A 27 -11.18 -14.49 32.47
CA LEU A 27 -10.92 -14.72 31.05
C LEU A 27 -10.68 -13.38 30.36
N VAL A 28 -9.70 -13.35 29.46
CA VAL A 28 -9.31 -12.15 28.72
C VAL A 28 -9.41 -12.46 27.24
N PHE A 29 -10.10 -11.60 26.51
CA PHE A 29 -10.23 -11.69 25.06
C PHE A 29 -9.67 -10.41 24.44
N ALA A 30 -8.60 -10.54 23.68
CA ALA A 30 -8.01 -9.45 22.91
C ALA A 30 -7.93 -9.88 21.43
N PRO A 31 -7.96 -8.95 20.48
CA PRO A 31 -7.64 -9.26 19.10
C PRO A 31 -6.24 -9.89 19.02
N GLU A 32 -6.08 -10.94 18.22
CA GLU A 32 -4.77 -11.58 18.05
C GLU A 32 -3.79 -10.66 17.31
N ILE A 33 -4.30 -9.86 16.36
CA ILE A 33 -3.54 -8.93 15.54
C ILE A 33 -4.20 -7.55 15.61
N ALA A 34 -3.38 -6.51 15.66
CA ALA A 34 -3.79 -5.11 15.60
C ALA A 34 -2.78 -4.28 14.82
N ALA A 35 -3.10 -3.00 14.59
CA ALA A 35 -2.19 -2.04 14.00
C ALA A 35 -1.83 -0.93 14.99
N ILE A 36 -0.62 -0.39 14.84
CA ILE A 36 -0.16 0.75 15.62
C ILE A 36 -1.09 1.95 15.41
N ASN A 37 -1.35 2.70 16.49
CA ASN A 37 -2.24 3.85 16.52
C ASN A 37 -3.73 3.56 16.20
N GLN A 38 -4.13 2.30 16.10
CA GLN A 38 -5.54 1.90 15.95
C GLN A 38 -6.09 1.39 17.29
N PRO A 39 -7.21 1.93 17.80
CA PRO A 39 -7.77 1.47 19.06
C PRO A 39 -8.25 0.02 18.95
N ILE A 40 -7.82 -0.81 19.90
CA ILE A 40 -8.31 -2.17 20.07
C ILE A 40 -9.13 -2.29 21.34
N ARG A 41 -10.10 -3.19 21.34
CA ARG A 41 -10.92 -3.47 22.51
C ARG A 41 -10.55 -4.81 23.12
N VAL A 42 -10.19 -4.79 24.40
CA VAL A 42 -9.92 -5.99 25.19
C VAL A 42 -11.10 -6.21 26.13
N PHE A 43 -11.67 -7.41 26.10
CA PHE A 43 -12.76 -7.83 26.96
C PHE A 43 -12.24 -8.68 28.11
N VAL A 44 -12.89 -8.55 29.27
CA VAL A 44 -12.58 -9.30 30.47
C VAL A 44 -13.86 -9.88 31.03
N GLN A 45 -13.87 -11.17 31.32
CA GLN A 45 -14.94 -11.84 32.03
C GLN A 45 -14.45 -12.32 33.40
N THR A 46 -15.23 -12.07 34.44
CA THR A 46 -14.96 -12.53 35.80
C THR A 46 -16.12 -13.36 36.34
N THR A 47 -15.82 -14.56 36.81
CA THR A 47 -16.81 -15.47 37.38
C THR A 47 -16.36 -16.01 38.74
N SER A 48 -17.29 -16.23 39.67
CA SER A 48 -17.08 -17.02 40.90
C SER A 48 -18.02 -18.21 40.85
N ASP A 49 -17.48 -19.42 41.00
CA ASP A 49 -18.28 -20.66 41.04
C ASP A 49 -19.26 -20.80 39.85
N GLY A 50 -18.85 -20.29 38.68
CA GLY A 50 -19.63 -20.29 37.44
C GLY A 50 -20.62 -19.12 37.25
N LEU A 51 -20.77 -18.23 38.24
CA LEU A 51 -21.62 -17.04 38.15
C LEU A 51 -20.80 -15.80 37.83
N LEU A 52 -21.31 -14.89 36.99
CA LEU A 52 -20.70 -13.59 36.73
C LEU A 52 -20.65 -12.78 38.03
N ILE A 53 -19.47 -12.26 38.38
CA ILE A 53 -19.26 -11.48 39.60
C ILE A 53 -18.67 -10.11 39.33
N GLY A 54 -18.93 -9.19 40.27
CA GLY A 54 -18.36 -7.86 40.29
C GLY A 54 -19.27 -6.81 39.66
N ASN A 55 -19.33 -5.64 40.30
CA ASN A 55 -20.08 -4.48 39.81
C ASN A 55 -19.15 -3.30 39.50
N GLU A 56 -18.12 -3.11 40.32
CA GLU A 56 -17.16 -2.02 40.22
C GLU A 56 -15.82 -2.51 39.66
N PRO A 57 -15.51 -2.29 38.37
CA PRO A 57 -14.27 -2.77 37.77
C PRO A 57 -13.01 -2.18 38.38
N LYS A 58 -13.10 -0.98 38.98
CA LYS A 58 -11.94 -0.33 39.64
C LYS A 58 -11.43 -1.10 40.85
N GLU A 59 -12.35 -1.66 41.62
CA GLU A 59 -12.01 -2.48 42.80
C GLU A 59 -11.63 -3.89 42.37
N LEU A 60 -12.38 -4.46 41.42
CA LEU A 60 -12.18 -5.83 40.97
C LEU A 60 -10.90 -6.01 40.15
N LEU A 61 -10.64 -5.13 39.18
CA LEU A 61 -9.58 -5.27 38.17
C LEU A 61 -8.41 -4.30 38.40
N GLY A 62 -8.30 -3.75 39.61
CA GLY A 62 -7.43 -2.60 39.89
C GLY A 62 -5.93 -2.84 39.72
N SER A 63 -5.47 -4.09 39.63
CA SER A 63 -4.05 -4.43 39.42
C SER A 63 -3.72 -4.82 37.98
N THR A 64 -4.66 -4.64 37.05
CA THR A 64 -4.50 -5.00 35.65
C THR A 64 -3.54 -4.04 34.92
N HIS A 65 -2.70 -4.60 34.06
CA HIS A 65 -1.70 -3.85 33.30
C HIS A 65 -1.42 -4.51 31.93
N VAL A 66 -0.75 -3.79 31.05
CA VAL A 66 -0.25 -4.28 29.76
C VAL A 66 1.28 -4.21 29.74
N HIS A 67 1.92 -5.30 29.35
CA HIS A 67 3.36 -5.32 29.03
C HIS A 67 3.56 -4.94 27.58
N LEU A 68 4.40 -3.93 27.36
CA LEU A 68 4.75 -3.44 26.03
C LEU A 68 5.98 -4.20 25.51
N PRO A 69 6.17 -4.24 24.17
CA PRO A 69 7.35 -4.82 23.54
C PRO A 69 8.68 -4.21 24.04
N SER A 70 8.67 -2.93 24.41
CA SER A 70 9.82 -2.24 25.03
C SER A 70 10.19 -2.73 26.43
N GLY A 71 9.38 -3.60 27.05
CA GLY A 71 9.52 -4.04 28.44
C GLY A 71 8.89 -3.10 29.46
N ILE A 72 8.27 -2.00 29.01
CA ILE A 72 7.52 -1.07 29.86
C ILE A 72 6.17 -1.70 30.24
N THR A 73 5.66 -1.38 31.42
CA THR A 73 4.33 -1.81 31.86
C THR A 73 3.43 -0.60 32.08
N ILE A 74 2.23 -0.64 31.50
CA ILE A 74 1.22 0.43 31.63
C ILE A 74 0.03 -0.10 32.43
N THR A 75 -0.37 0.61 33.48
CA THR A 75 -1.52 0.24 34.30
C THR A 75 -2.86 0.57 33.62
N LEU A 76 -3.86 -0.27 33.86
CA LEU A 76 -5.23 -0.14 33.34
C LEU A 76 -6.30 0.02 34.46
N THR A 77 -5.88 0.26 35.71
CA THR A 77 -6.70 0.31 36.95
C THR A 77 -8.01 1.11 36.85
N ASN A 78 -8.10 2.11 35.96
CA ASN A 78 -9.28 2.97 35.82
C ASN A 78 -9.82 3.04 34.38
N SER A 79 -9.32 2.19 33.50
CA SER A 79 -9.64 2.25 32.06
C SER A 79 -10.80 1.33 31.68
N PHE A 80 -11.19 0.42 32.58
CA PHE A 80 -12.25 -0.54 32.36
C PHE A 80 -13.64 0.09 32.46
N LYS A 81 -14.49 -0.24 31.49
CA LYS A 81 -15.91 0.06 31.44
C LYS A 81 -16.71 -1.23 31.61
N THR A 82 -17.84 -1.13 32.30
CA THR A 82 -18.77 -2.27 32.49
C THR A 82 -19.66 -2.42 31.25
N LEU A 83 -19.60 -3.58 30.60
CA LEU A 83 -20.56 -3.96 29.55
C LEU A 83 -21.79 -4.63 30.18
N HIS A 84 -21.54 -5.55 31.10
CA HIS A 84 -22.52 -6.25 31.91
C HIS A 84 -21.86 -6.64 33.23
N GLN A 85 -22.64 -7.02 34.25
CA GLN A 85 -22.06 -7.61 35.46
C GLN A 85 -21.12 -8.77 35.10
N GLY A 86 -19.89 -8.75 35.63
CA GLY A 86 -18.83 -9.71 35.31
C GLY A 86 -18.29 -9.67 33.87
N LEU A 87 -18.66 -8.68 33.05
CA LEU A 87 -18.13 -8.44 31.70
C LEU A 87 -17.70 -6.99 31.54
N TYR A 88 -16.41 -6.79 31.31
CA TYR A 88 -15.79 -5.47 31.20
C TYR A 88 -15.02 -5.34 29.89
N TYR A 89 -14.74 -4.10 29.50
CA TYR A 89 -13.84 -3.83 28.39
C TYR A 89 -12.97 -2.62 28.62
N VAL A 90 -11.82 -2.59 27.95
CA VAL A 90 -10.94 -1.43 27.86
C VAL A 90 -10.60 -1.19 26.39
N ASP A 91 -10.67 0.07 25.97
CA ASP A 91 -10.15 0.49 24.67
C ASP A 91 -8.68 0.89 24.86
N TYR A 92 -7.77 0.21 24.17
CA TYR A 92 -6.32 0.45 24.24
C TYR A 92 -5.79 0.81 22.86
N THR A 93 -5.01 1.88 22.76
CA THR A 93 -4.35 2.27 21.50
C THR A 93 -2.86 1.95 21.61
N PRO A 94 -2.35 0.93 20.90
CA PRO A 94 -0.94 0.59 20.92
C PRO A 94 -0.14 1.67 20.18
N ILE A 95 1.00 2.05 20.75
CA ILE A 95 1.90 3.09 20.21
C ILE A 95 3.26 2.53 19.79
N GLU A 96 3.45 1.22 19.91
CA GLU A 96 4.66 0.50 19.55
C GLU A 96 4.28 -0.74 18.71
N GLU A 97 5.18 -1.20 17.85
CA GLU A 97 5.01 -2.48 17.16
C GLU A 97 5.51 -3.64 18.03
N GLY A 98 4.90 -4.81 17.87
CA GLY A 98 5.23 -6.03 18.58
C GLY A 98 4.14 -6.54 19.52
N THR A 99 4.48 -7.56 20.32
CA THR A 99 3.52 -8.25 21.18
C THR A 99 3.21 -7.46 22.45
N HIS A 100 1.96 -7.07 22.60
CA HIS A 100 1.41 -6.49 23.83
C HIS A 100 0.72 -7.59 24.63
N VAL A 101 1.09 -7.77 25.89
CA VAL A 101 0.49 -8.79 26.76
C VAL A 101 -0.38 -8.11 27.80
N PHE A 102 -1.69 -8.28 27.68
CA PHE A 102 -2.66 -7.82 28.66
C PHE A 102 -2.69 -8.81 29.82
N HIS A 103 -2.24 -8.40 31.00
CA HIS A 103 -2.30 -9.20 32.22
C HIS A 103 -3.36 -8.63 33.16
N VAL A 104 -4.46 -9.35 33.25
CA VAL A 104 -5.65 -8.97 34.01
C VAL A 104 -5.66 -9.72 35.32
N ILE A 105 -5.88 -8.96 36.40
CA ILE A 105 -5.87 -9.48 37.76
C ILE A 105 -7.20 -9.09 38.41
N ALA A 106 -8.01 -10.10 38.72
CA ALA A 106 -9.29 -9.91 39.41
C ALA A 106 -9.17 -10.30 40.88
N PHE A 107 -9.58 -9.40 41.79
CA PHE A 107 -9.62 -9.66 43.22
C PHE A 107 -11.06 -9.62 43.73
N SER A 108 -11.54 -10.73 44.29
CA SER A 108 -12.87 -10.80 44.88
C SER A 108 -12.85 -11.62 46.17
N GLN A 109 -13.32 -11.01 47.27
CA GLN A 109 -13.53 -11.67 48.56
C GLN A 109 -12.30 -12.45 49.07
N GLY A 110 -11.11 -11.87 48.94
CA GLY A 110 -9.86 -12.51 49.37
C GLY A 110 -9.25 -13.50 48.38
N THR A 111 -9.91 -13.76 47.26
CA THR A 111 -9.41 -14.63 46.18
C THR A 111 -8.92 -13.79 45.00
N THR A 112 -7.75 -14.13 44.48
CA THR A 112 -7.17 -13.51 43.28
C THR A 112 -7.21 -14.47 42.12
N SER A 113 -7.56 -13.97 40.95
CA SER A 113 -7.54 -14.70 39.69
C SER A 113 -6.77 -13.90 38.64
N HIS A 114 -6.04 -14.62 37.79
CA HIS A 114 -5.24 -14.05 36.72
C HIS A 114 -5.75 -14.53 35.37
N GLY A 115 -5.75 -13.64 34.38
CA GLY A 115 -5.98 -13.98 32.98
C GLY A 115 -5.07 -13.15 32.09
N SER A 116 -4.62 -13.73 30.98
CA SER A 116 -3.75 -13.04 30.03
C SER A 116 -4.20 -13.26 28.60
N ALA A 117 -4.05 -12.24 27.78
CA ALA A 117 -4.18 -12.31 26.33
C ALA A 117 -3.04 -11.51 25.68
N ALA A 118 -2.58 -11.95 24.52
CA ALA A 118 -1.55 -11.27 23.76
C ALA A 118 -2.13 -10.76 22.44
N THR A 119 -1.74 -9.54 22.07
CA THR A 119 -2.04 -8.94 20.76
C THR A 119 -0.73 -8.59 20.08
N ASN A 120 -0.52 -9.09 18.87
CA ASN A 120 0.61 -8.70 18.04
C ASN A 120 0.26 -7.44 17.24
N VAL A 121 0.97 -6.35 17.50
CA VAL A 121 0.74 -5.06 16.84
C VAL A 121 1.70 -4.92 15.67
N LEU A 122 1.15 -4.68 14.49
CA LEU A 122 1.87 -4.47 13.25
C LEU A 122 1.85 -2.99 12.86
N SER A 123 2.66 -2.61 11.88
CA SER A 123 2.66 -1.27 11.30
C SER A 123 1.32 -0.91 10.63
N GLN A 124 0.55 -1.89 10.16
CA GLN A 124 -0.73 -1.68 9.48
C GLN A 124 -1.69 -2.88 9.67
N ASP A 125 -2.98 -2.62 9.57
CA ASP A 125 -4.03 -3.64 9.61
C ASP A 125 -4.37 -4.15 8.20
N LEU A 126 -5.20 -5.18 8.14
CA LEU A 126 -5.66 -5.76 6.87
C LEU A 126 -6.45 -4.77 6.01
N GLY A 127 -7.18 -3.84 6.65
CA GLY A 127 -7.93 -2.79 5.96
C GLY A 127 -7.01 -1.84 5.21
N GLY A 128 -5.99 -1.33 5.90
CA GLY A 128 -4.99 -0.45 5.30
C GLY A 128 -4.16 -1.13 4.20
N ILE A 129 -3.78 -2.41 4.39
CA ILE A 129 -3.10 -3.18 3.35
C ILE A 129 -4.00 -3.36 2.13
N SER A 130 -5.29 -3.66 2.34
CA SER A 130 -6.26 -3.80 1.24
C SER A 130 -6.41 -2.51 0.44
N GLU A 131 -6.47 -1.35 1.10
CA GLU A 131 -6.56 -0.05 0.44
C GLU A 131 -5.32 0.24 -0.41
N GLN A 132 -4.13 -0.07 0.11
CA GLN A 132 -2.88 0.05 -0.65
C GLN A 132 -2.86 -0.87 -1.88
N ILE A 133 -3.35 -2.10 -1.77
CA ILE A 133 -3.46 -3.04 -2.91
C ILE A 133 -4.42 -2.49 -3.97
N ILE A 134 -5.59 -1.97 -3.57
CA ILE A 134 -6.55 -1.36 -4.50
C ILE A 134 -5.89 -0.20 -5.25
N ARG A 135 -5.21 0.70 -4.52
CA ARG A 135 -4.50 1.84 -5.12
C ARG A 135 -3.41 1.40 -6.08
N LEU A 136 -2.64 0.38 -5.72
CA LEU A 136 -1.61 -0.20 -6.59
C LEU A 136 -2.22 -0.73 -7.89
N ASN A 137 -3.34 -1.46 -7.81
CA ASN A 137 -4.04 -1.96 -8.99
C ASN A 137 -4.54 -0.84 -9.89
N THR A 138 -5.06 0.26 -9.34
CA THR A 138 -5.43 1.44 -10.12
C THR A 138 -4.23 2.03 -10.87
N ILE A 139 -3.10 2.21 -10.19
CA ILE A 139 -1.88 2.76 -10.82
C ILE A 139 -1.37 1.83 -11.92
N LEU A 140 -1.44 0.51 -11.74
CA LEU A 140 -1.06 -0.47 -12.76
C LEU A 140 -1.99 -0.44 -13.97
N ASP A 141 -3.30 -0.30 -13.75
CA ASP A 141 -4.30 -0.15 -14.83
C ASP A 141 -4.06 1.13 -15.64
N ASP A 142 -3.82 2.26 -14.97
CA ASP A 142 -3.49 3.52 -15.63
C ASP A 142 -2.16 3.43 -16.40
N THR A 143 -1.14 2.81 -15.81
CA THR A 143 0.15 2.57 -16.49
C THR A 143 -0.02 1.69 -17.73
N SER A 144 -0.91 0.69 -17.67
CA SER A 144 -1.22 -0.15 -18.83
C SER A 144 -1.86 0.64 -19.97
N LYS A 145 -2.78 1.56 -19.64
CA LYS A 145 -3.41 2.43 -20.65
C LYS A 145 -2.41 3.38 -21.29
N GLU A 146 -1.52 3.97 -20.49
CA GLU A 146 -0.45 4.83 -21.03
C GLU A 146 0.50 4.05 -21.95
N LEU A 147 0.76 2.77 -21.66
CA LEU A 147 1.55 1.91 -22.54
C LEU A 147 0.83 1.63 -23.87
N ASP A 148 -0.49 1.45 -23.86
CA ASP A 148 -1.29 1.29 -25.09
C ASP A 148 -1.28 2.57 -25.93
N VAL A 149 -1.34 3.75 -25.30
CA VAL A 149 -1.19 5.05 -25.97
C VAL A 149 0.21 5.16 -26.59
N LEU A 150 1.26 4.89 -25.82
CA LEU A 150 2.64 4.93 -26.30
C LEU A 150 2.85 3.99 -27.51
N LYS A 151 2.28 2.79 -27.46
CA LYS A 151 2.32 1.84 -28.58
C LYS A 151 1.67 2.42 -29.83
N SER A 152 0.49 3.02 -29.71
CA SER A 152 -0.23 3.66 -30.81
C SER A 152 0.57 4.83 -31.42
N GLU A 153 1.21 5.64 -30.57
CA GLU A 153 2.08 6.73 -31.03
C GLU A 153 3.30 6.22 -31.80
N ILE A 154 3.93 5.12 -31.34
CA ILE A 154 5.05 4.48 -32.04
C ILE A 154 4.62 3.94 -33.41
N GLU A 155 3.46 3.27 -33.50
CA GLU A 155 2.91 2.82 -34.78
C GLU A 155 2.60 4.01 -35.70
N GLY A 156 2.09 5.12 -35.17
CA GLY A 156 1.90 6.36 -35.92
C GLY A 156 3.20 6.98 -36.44
N PHE A 157 4.26 6.92 -35.63
CA PHE A 157 5.60 7.39 -36.02
C PHE A 157 6.22 6.52 -37.11
N ASP A 158 6.06 5.20 -37.02
CA ASP A 158 6.54 4.23 -38.02
C ASP A 158 5.90 4.50 -39.40
N ASN A 159 4.58 4.65 -39.45
CA ASN A 159 3.86 5.04 -40.67
C ASN A 159 4.34 6.38 -41.26
N THR A 160 4.67 7.34 -40.39
CA THR A 160 5.21 8.64 -40.80
C THR A 160 6.59 8.48 -41.45
N LEU A 161 7.44 7.62 -40.89
CA LEU A 161 8.76 7.33 -41.41
C LEU A 161 8.70 6.59 -42.75
N GLU A 162 7.81 5.59 -42.88
CA GLU A 162 7.58 4.87 -44.13
C GLU A 162 7.10 5.82 -45.24
N THR A 163 6.10 6.65 -44.96
CA THR A 163 5.59 7.65 -45.91
C THR A 163 6.66 8.64 -46.35
N ALA A 164 7.51 9.08 -45.42
CA ALA A 164 8.63 9.98 -45.73
C ALA A 164 9.68 9.29 -46.60
N SER A 165 9.99 8.02 -46.31
CA SER A 165 10.92 7.20 -47.09
C SER A 165 10.44 7.02 -48.53
N ASP A 166 9.18 6.65 -48.73
CA ASP A 166 8.59 6.47 -50.07
C ASP A 166 8.66 7.74 -50.91
N LYS A 167 8.34 8.89 -50.31
CA LYS A 167 8.43 10.20 -50.99
C LYS A 167 9.86 10.57 -51.38
N ILE A 168 10.85 10.20 -50.56
CA ILE A 168 12.26 10.43 -50.86
C ILE A 168 12.70 9.52 -52.02
N ASP A 169 12.27 8.26 -52.03
CA ASP A 169 12.59 7.31 -53.10
C ASP A 169 12.00 7.77 -54.44
N GLU A 170 10.72 8.16 -54.47
CA GLU A 170 10.06 8.71 -55.66
C GLU A 170 10.75 9.99 -56.16
N SER A 171 11.08 10.91 -55.25
CA SER A 171 11.80 12.14 -55.57
C SER A 171 13.17 11.83 -56.16
N THR A 172 13.88 10.86 -55.60
CA THR A 172 15.21 10.43 -56.06
C THR A 172 15.14 9.80 -57.45
N GLY A 173 14.14 8.96 -57.72
CA GLY A 173 13.89 8.41 -59.06
C GLY A 173 13.58 9.50 -60.10
N THR A 174 12.74 10.47 -59.72
CA THR A 174 12.40 11.63 -60.58
C THR A 174 13.62 12.50 -60.88
N ILE A 175 14.47 12.75 -59.87
CA ILE A 175 15.74 13.47 -60.04
C ILE A 175 16.68 12.69 -60.96
N SER A 176 16.83 11.38 -60.77
CA SER A 176 17.67 10.53 -61.62
C SER A 176 17.25 10.64 -63.09
N THR A 177 15.96 10.53 -63.37
CA THR A 177 15.40 10.67 -64.72
C THR A 177 15.64 12.06 -65.30
N SER A 178 15.46 13.11 -64.49
CA SER A 178 15.73 14.49 -64.89
C SER A 178 17.21 14.71 -65.23
N VAL A 179 18.12 14.12 -64.45
CA VAL A 179 19.57 14.18 -64.69
C VAL A 179 19.94 13.44 -65.98
N GLU A 180 19.32 12.30 -66.27
CA GLU A 180 19.50 11.60 -67.56
C GLU A 180 19.07 12.47 -68.73
N PHE A 181 17.88 13.10 -68.68
CA PHE A 181 17.44 14.01 -69.73
C PHE A 181 18.36 15.22 -69.91
N ILE A 182 18.87 15.80 -68.81
CA ILE A 182 19.85 16.89 -68.86
C ILE A 182 21.16 16.42 -69.50
N SER A 183 21.64 15.24 -69.14
CA SER A 183 22.85 14.65 -69.70
C SER A 183 22.71 14.42 -71.21
N GLU A 184 21.59 13.87 -71.65
CA GLU A 184 21.31 13.65 -73.07
C GLU A 184 21.17 14.97 -73.84
N ALA A 185 20.41 15.94 -73.31
CA ALA A 185 20.30 17.28 -73.89
C ALA A 185 21.66 17.99 -74.00
N SER A 186 22.52 17.86 -72.98
CA SER A 186 23.89 18.39 -72.99
C SER A 186 24.75 17.75 -74.10
N SER A 187 24.65 16.43 -74.27
CA SER A 187 25.32 15.71 -75.36
C SER A 187 24.84 16.19 -76.75
N GLN A 188 23.53 16.33 -76.94
CA GLN A 188 22.93 16.85 -78.17
C GLN A 188 23.38 18.28 -78.47
N LEU A 189 23.41 19.15 -77.46
CA LEU A 189 23.92 20.52 -77.59
C LEU A 189 25.38 20.52 -78.06
N ASN A 190 26.24 19.69 -77.46
CA ASN A 190 27.63 19.58 -77.89
C ASN A 190 27.74 19.09 -79.33
N SER A 191 26.91 18.11 -79.74
CA SER A 191 26.87 17.62 -81.12
C SER A 191 26.49 18.70 -82.13
N LEU A 192 25.66 19.68 -81.76
CA LEU A 192 25.29 20.81 -82.61
C LEU A 192 26.32 21.95 -82.57
N LEU A 193 26.92 22.19 -81.40
CA LEU A 193 27.87 23.29 -81.18
C LEU A 193 29.20 23.04 -81.89
N PHE A 194 29.73 21.81 -81.86
CA PHE A 194 31.05 21.52 -82.41
C PHE A 194 31.17 21.80 -83.92
N PRO A 195 30.23 21.38 -84.79
CA PRO A 195 30.26 21.74 -86.20
C PRO A 195 30.17 23.25 -86.46
N ILE A 196 29.40 23.98 -85.64
CA ILE A 196 29.27 25.43 -85.76
C ILE A 196 30.60 26.11 -85.41
N ILE A 197 31.21 25.74 -84.29
CA ILE A 197 32.52 26.27 -83.89
C ILE A 197 33.58 25.97 -84.95
N ALA A 198 33.60 24.74 -85.49
CA ALA A 198 34.52 24.35 -86.56
C ALA A 198 34.31 25.21 -87.82
N SER A 199 33.06 25.44 -88.21
CA SER A 199 32.70 26.28 -89.36
C SER A 199 33.15 27.73 -89.17
N ILE A 200 32.94 28.31 -87.99
CA ILE A 200 33.43 29.65 -87.63
C ILE A 200 34.96 29.71 -87.73
N GLY A 201 35.66 28.69 -87.21
CA GLY A 201 37.11 28.59 -87.30
C GLY A 201 37.62 28.59 -88.74
N ILE A 202 36.98 27.82 -89.64
CA ILE A 202 37.31 27.79 -91.07
C ILE A 202 37.09 29.17 -91.71
N ILE A 203 35.96 29.82 -91.42
CA ILE A 203 35.64 31.16 -91.95
C ILE A 203 36.71 32.17 -91.52
N VAL A 204 37.08 32.19 -90.24
CA VAL A 204 38.10 33.10 -89.70
C VAL A 204 39.46 32.84 -90.33
N ALA A 205 39.88 31.57 -90.45
CA ALA A 205 41.14 31.22 -91.11
C ALA A 205 41.18 31.71 -92.57
N LEU A 206 40.07 31.55 -93.30
CA LEU A 206 39.94 32.01 -94.67
C LEU A 206 40.00 33.54 -94.76
N GLN A 207 39.33 34.25 -93.84
CA GLN A 207 39.39 35.72 -93.74
C GLN A 207 40.82 36.21 -93.53
N ILE A 208 41.58 35.57 -92.62
CA ILE A 208 42.99 35.90 -92.36
C ILE A 208 43.84 35.67 -93.63
N ALA A 209 43.68 34.54 -94.31
CA ALA A 209 44.42 34.22 -95.53
C ALA A 209 44.14 35.24 -96.65
N ILE A 210 42.88 35.67 -96.81
CA ILE A 210 42.48 36.70 -97.79
C ILE A 210 43.10 38.05 -97.44
N LEU A 211 43.07 38.46 -96.17
CA LEU A 211 43.67 39.71 -95.68
C LEU A 211 45.18 39.73 -95.88
N ALA A 212 45.86 38.62 -95.58
CA ALA A 212 47.31 38.47 -95.77
C ALA A 212 47.72 38.55 -97.25
N ARG A 213 46.87 38.07 -98.17
CA ARG A 213 47.10 38.12 -99.63
C ARG A 213 46.84 39.49 -100.26
N ARG A 214 46.06 40.36 -99.61
CA ARG A 214 45.71 41.72 -100.10
C ARG A 214 46.69 42.81 -99.64
N ARG A 215 47.66 42.48 -98.79
CA ARG A 215 48.82 43.35 -98.48
C ARG A 215 49.95 43.08 -99.47
#